data_AF-X1PSP9-F1
#
_entry.id   AF-X1PSP9-F1
#
_cell.length_a   1.000
_cell.length_b   1.000
_cell.length_c   1.000
_cell.angle_alpha   90.00
_cell.angle_beta   90.00
_cell.angle_gamma   90.00
#
_symmetry.space_group_name_H-M   'P 1'
#
loop_
_entity.id
_entity.type
_entity.pdbx_description
1 polymer ?
#
loop_
_entity_poly.entity_id
_entity_poly.type
_entity_poly.pdbx_seq_one_letter_code
_entity_poly.pdbx_strand_id
1 'polypeptide(L)'
;MVQTDNGKKDQMRLNLTRERAKAQTIENLVTAGVLLRGEAARYEKVLDSYDNTQLTRVLLVSHMLREEAGEIYRPYRPDARD
;
A
#
# COMPACT_ATOMS: atom_id res chain seq x y z
N MET A 1 -8.62 -8.24 38.26
CA MET A 1 -8.77 -8.48 36.82
C MET A 1 -7.40 -8.28 36.20
N VAL A 2 -6.76 -9.36 35.76
CA VAL A 2 -5.45 -9.31 35.11
C VAL A 2 -5.69 -8.98 33.64
N GLN A 3 -5.15 -7.85 33.16
CA GLN A 3 -5.07 -7.54 31.73
C GLN A 3 -4.11 -8.55 31.09
N THR A 4 -4.66 -9.64 30.56
CA THR A 4 -3.95 -10.60 29.71
C THR A 4 -4.29 -10.33 28.26
N ASP A 5 -3.76 -9.24 27.71
CA ASP A 5 -3.57 -9.20 26.25
C ASP A 5 -2.42 -8.24 25.93
N ASN A 6 -1.22 -8.81 25.80
CA ASN A 6 -0.08 -8.12 25.21
C ASN A 6 -0.37 -7.94 23.73
N GLY A 7 -1.07 -6.85 23.36
CA GLY A 7 -1.43 -6.41 22.02
C GLY A 7 -0.75 -7.17 20.88
N LYS A 8 -1.23 -8.38 20.60
CA LYS A 8 -0.68 -9.24 19.56
C LYS A 8 -1.11 -8.60 18.26
N LYS A 9 -0.21 -7.80 17.67
CA LYS A 9 -0.32 -7.47 16.24
C LYS A 9 -0.32 -8.82 15.53
N ASP A 10 -1.46 -9.16 14.93
CA ASP A 10 -1.57 -10.35 14.09
C ASP A 10 -0.35 -10.40 13.16
N GLN A 11 0.36 -11.53 13.18
CA GLN A 11 1.51 -11.71 12.30
C GLN A 11 1.03 -11.48 10.86
N MET A 12 1.58 -10.45 10.22
CA MET A 12 1.24 -10.08 8.86
C MET A 12 1.52 -11.29 7.95
N ARG A 13 0.45 -11.94 7.46
CA ARG A 13 0.58 -13.06 6.53
C ARG A 13 1.02 -12.51 5.18
N LEU A 14 2.33 -12.54 4.96
CA LEU A 14 2.96 -12.09 3.72
C LEU A 14 2.79 -13.15 2.63
N ASN A 15 1.67 -13.12 1.91
CA ASN A 15 1.46 -13.98 0.76
C ASN A 15 2.05 -13.29 -0.49
N LEU A 16 3.34 -13.52 -0.74
CA LEU A 16 4.14 -12.86 -1.77
C LEU A 16 4.01 -13.52 -3.16
N THR A 17 2.79 -13.65 -3.68
CA THR A 17 2.67 -13.95 -5.11
C THR A 17 3.03 -12.72 -5.92
N ARG A 18 3.60 -12.91 -7.12
CA ARG A 18 3.99 -11.82 -8.01
C ARG A 18 2.80 -10.90 -8.33
N GLU A 19 1.65 -11.49 -8.63
CA GLU A 19 0.40 -10.78 -8.89
C GLU A 19 -0.04 -9.92 -7.70
N ARG A 20 0.02 -10.48 -6.49
CA ARG A 20 -0.36 -9.75 -5.28
C ARG A 20 0.63 -8.64 -4.95
N ALA A 21 1.93 -8.86 -5.17
CA ALA A 21 2.95 -7.83 -5.00
C ALA A 21 2.74 -6.64 -5.96
N LYS A 22 2.36 -6.91 -7.23
CA LYS A 22 1.99 -5.85 -8.18
C LYS A 22 0.77 -5.07 -7.71
N ALA A 23 -0.31 -5.76 -7.38
CA ALA A 23 -1.56 -5.14 -6.95
C ALA A 23 -1.35 -4.27 -5.69
N GLN A 24 -0.62 -4.79 -4.69
CA GLN A 24 -0.33 -4.06 -3.46
C GLN A 24 0.54 -2.82 -3.73
N THR A 25 1.53 -2.94 -4.62
CA THR A 25 2.38 -1.81 -5.00
C THR A 25 1.55 -0.68 -5.62
N ILE A 26 0.66 -1.01 -6.55
CA ILE A 26 -0.22 -0.03 -7.20
C ILE A 26 -1.13 0.64 -6.17
N GLU A 27 -1.76 -0.14 -5.29
CA GLU A 27 -2.63 0.39 -4.22
C GLU A 27 -1.88 1.32 -3.27
N ASN A 28 -0.68 0.94 -2.85
CA ASN A 28 0.16 1.76 -1.98
C ASN A 28 0.52 3.10 -2.64
N LEU A 29 0.90 3.08 -3.92
CA LEU A 29 1.25 4.30 -4.67
C LEU A 29 0.05 5.20 -4.93
N VAL A 30 -1.13 4.63 -5.17
CA VAL A 30 -2.38 5.41 -5.28
C VAL A 30 -2.73 6.05 -3.95
N THR A 31 -2.65 5.29 -2.86
CA THR A 31 -2.94 5.79 -1.50
C THR A 31 -1.96 6.89 -1.09
N ALA A 32 -0.69 6.76 -1.47
CA ALA A 32 0.34 7.78 -1.24
C ALA A 32 0.21 9.01 -2.14
N GLY A 33 -0.75 9.04 -3.08
CA GLY A 33 -0.92 10.13 -4.04
C GLY A 33 0.16 10.22 -5.13
N VAL A 34 1.01 9.20 -5.25
CA VAL A 34 2.11 9.13 -6.24
C VAL A 34 1.60 8.67 -7.60
N LEU A 35 0.58 7.82 -7.63
CA LEU A 35 -0.02 7.28 -8.84
C LEU A 35 -1.50 7.63 -8.92
N LEU A 36 -1.96 8.16 -10.06
CA LEU A 36 -3.40 8.37 -10.27
C LEU A 36 -4.09 7.04 -10.57
N ARG A 37 -5.35 6.87 -10.12
CA ARG A 37 -6.12 5.63 -10.39
C ARG A 37 -6.23 5.31 -11.89
N GLY A 38 -6.34 6.33 -12.75
CA GLY A 38 -6.40 6.15 -14.20
C GLY A 38 -5.10 5.62 -14.83
N GLU A 39 -3.98 5.67 -14.10
CA GLU A 39 -2.67 5.25 -14.58
C GLU A 39 -2.30 3.83 -14.14
N ALA A 40 -3.12 3.21 -13.28
CA ALA A 40 -2.87 1.91 -12.68
C ALA A 40 -2.57 0.82 -13.72
N ALA A 41 -3.40 0.69 -14.77
CA ALA A 41 -3.23 -0.33 -15.81
C ALA A 41 -1.94 -0.13 -16.64
N ARG A 42 -1.51 1.13 -16.83
CA ARG A 42 -0.25 1.44 -17.51
C ARG A 42 0.94 1.07 -16.61
N TYR A 43 0.85 1.41 -15.33
CA TYR A 43 1.90 1.10 -14.37
C TYR A 43 2.02 -0.41 -14.10
N GLU A 44 0.92 -1.16 -14.13
CA GLU A 44 0.96 -2.61 -14.02
C GLU A 44 1.84 -3.26 -15.11
N LYS A 45 1.74 -2.78 -16.36
CA LYS A 45 2.60 -3.25 -17.46
C LYS A 45 4.08 -2.95 -17.23
N VAL A 46 4.41 -1.88 -16.50
CA VAL A 46 5.78 -1.59 -16.10
C VAL A 46 6.24 -2.62 -15.08
N LEU A 47 5.42 -2.92 -14.07
CA LEU A 47 5.73 -3.94 -13.06
C LEU A 47 5.85 -5.35 -13.65
N ASP A 48 5.18 -5.65 -14.76
CA ASP A 48 5.32 -6.93 -15.46
C ASP A 48 6.74 -7.14 -16.00
N SER A 49 7.46 -6.07 -16.36
CA SER A 49 8.83 -6.12 -16.84
C SER A 49 9.88 -6.34 -15.74
N TYR A 50 9.50 -6.18 -14.46
CA TYR A 50 10.45 -6.23 -13.36
C TYR A 50 10.80 -7.67 -12.97
N ASP A 51 12.07 -7.95 -12.67
CA ASP A 51 12.41 -9.19 -12.00
C ASP A 51 11.88 -9.20 -10.54
N ASN A 52 12.00 -10.35 -9.85
CA ASN A 52 11.49 -10.48 -8.49
C ASN A 52 12.22 -9.56 -7.49
N THR A 53 13.49 -9.26 -7.71
CA THR A 53 14.28 -8.38 -6.84
C THR A 53 13.83 -6.93 -7.00
N GLN A 54 13.64 -6.48 -8.24
CA GLN A 54 13.10 -5.16 -8.57
C GLN A 54 11.69 -4.99 -8.03
N LEU A 55 10.81 -5.98 -8.23
CA LEU A 55 9.44 -5.96 -7.72
C LEU A 55 9.40 -5.88 -6.19
N THR A 56 10.27 -6.63 -5.51
CA THR A 56 10.40 -6.59 -4.04
C THR A 56 10.84 -5.21 -3.55
N ARG A 57 11.84 -4.60 -4.22
CA ARG A 57 12.30 -3.24 -3.86
C ARG A 57 11.20 -2.21 -4.00
N VAL A 58 10.47 -2.23 -5.12
CA VAL A 58 9.39 -1.28 -5.36
C VAL A 58 8.22 -1.50 -4.40
N LEU A 59 7.91 -2.75 -4.06
CA LEU A 59 6.91 -3.06 -3.04
C LEU A 59 7.29 -2.42 -1.69
N LEU A 60 8.54 -2.59 -1.24
CA LEU A 60 9.03 -1.99 0.02
C LEU A 60 8.96 -0.46 -0.02
N VAL A 61 9.45 0.17 -1.10
CA VAL A 61 9.42 1.63 -1.25
C VAL A 61 7.98 2.16 -1.30
N SER A 62 7.09 1.49 -2.02
CA SER A 62 5.67 1.89 -2.07
C SER A 62 5.03 1.84 -0.69
N HIS A 63 5.41 0.87 0.13
CA HIS A 63 4.92 0.75 1.49
C HIS A 63 5.46 1.88 2.37
N MET A 64 6.74 2.23 2.26
CA MET A 64 7.31 3.38 2.96
C MET A 64 6.61 4.69 2.59
N LEU A 65 6.36 4.90 1.30
CA LEU A 65 5.65 6.08 0.79
C LEU A 65 4.23 6.16 1.32
N ARG A 66 3.52 5.03 1.41
CA ARG A 66 2.17 4.97 2.00
C ARG A 66 2.18 5.35 3.48
N GLU A 67 3.17 4.88 4.23
CA GLU A 67 3.30 5.18 5.66
C GLU A 67 3.73 6.63 5.90
N GLU A 68 4.65 7.18 5.10
CA GLU A 68 5.03 8.61 5.15
C GLU A 68 3.89 9.54 4.73
N ALA A 69 3.07 9.11 3.77
CA ALA A 69 1.83 9.79 3.42
C ALA A 69 0.77 9.68 4.53
N GLY A 70 1.04 8.93 5.61
CA GLY A 70 0.37 9.04 6.90
C GLY A 70 -1.09 8.60 6.93
N GLU A 71 -1.44 7.40 6.44
CA GLU A 71 -2.84 6.93 6.41
C GLU A 71 -3.85 8.05 6.06
N ILE A 72 -3.61 8.85 5.00
CA ILE A 72 -4.59 9.86 4.59
C ILE A 72 -5.72 9.15 3.83
N TYR A 73 -6.53 8.39 4.58
CA TYR A 73 -7.96 8.33 4.33
C TYR A 73 -8.56 9.59 4.98
N ARG A 74 -8.67 10.68 4.20
CA ARG A 74 -9.69 11.69 4.47
C ARG A 74 -10.95 11.25 3.74
N PRO A 75 -11.94 10.62 4.41
CA PRO A 75 -13.26 10.53 3.80
C PRO A 75 -13.73 11.96 3.55
N TYR A 76 -14.29 12.20 2.37
CA TYR A 76 -15.04 13.42 2.10
C TYR A 76 -16.07 13.63 3.23
N ARG A 77 -15.88 14.68 4.02
CA ARG A 77 -16.88 15.17 4.99
C ARG A 77 -17.58 16.38 4.36
N PRO A 78 -18.84 16.28 3.93
CA PRO A 78 -19.60 17.42 3.39
C PRO A 78 -19.86 18.55 4.42
N ASP A 79 -19.47 18.37 5.67
CA ASP A 79 -19.90 19.14 6.83
C ASP A 79 -18.76 19.86 7.59
N ALA A 80 -17.54 19.91 7.03
CA ALA A 80 -16.51 20.83 7.52
C ALA A 80 -16.79 22.26 7.01
N ARG A 81 -17.62 23.01 7.76
CA ARG A 81 -17.70 24.47 7.66
C ARG A 81 -16.68 25.07 8.63
N ASP A 82 -15.97 26.09 8.15
CA ASP A 82 -14.95 26.90 8.84
C ASP A 82 -15.39 27.42 10.23
#